data_AF-A0A6B0WZI1-F1
#
_entry.id   AF-A0A6B0WZI1-F1
#
_cell.length_a   1.000
_cell.length_b   1.000
_cell.length_c   1.000
_cell.angle_alpha   90.00
_cell.angle_beta   90.00
_cell.angle_gamma   90.00
#
_symmetry.space_group_name_H-M   'P 1'
#
loop_
_entity.id
_entity.type
_entity.pdbx_description
1 polymer ?
#
loop_
_entity_poly.entity_id
_entity_poly.type
_entity_poly.pdbx_seq_one_letter_code
_entity_poly.pdbx_strand_id
1 'polypeptide(L)'
;MNHIRSIVVIALAAGLMWSCGGERVTQSEIGTEEQIGRPLSKLVAHEDAVQATIGVTVHQDGTPVSGATVEFSRSIAGQAPAYEWSGTTDEKGQTLVEIASGNGYYQARASQDGVEIGSWSSIPIN
;
A
#
# COMPACT_ATOMS: atom_id res chain seq x y z
N MET A 1 -2.60 -32.16 8.27
CA MET A 1 -1.68 -31.02 8.37
C MET A 1 -1.31 -30.66 6.95
N ASN A 2 -2.03 -29.71 6.35
CA ASN A 2 -1.86 -29.37 4.94
C ASN A 2 -0.97 -28.13 4.83
N HIS A 3 0.11 -28.24 4.06
CA HIS A 3 1.11 -27.21 3.86
C HIS A 3 0.76 -26.40 2.61
N ILE A 4 0.53 -25.08 2.76
CA ILE A 4 0.24 -24.16 1.66
C ILE A 4 1.52 -23.93 0.84
N ARG A 5 1.44 -24.11 -0.48
CA ARG A 5 2.56 -24.01 -1.43
C ARG A 5 2.24 -22.95 -2.51
N SER A 6 2.78 -21.75 -2.31
CA SER A 6 2.99 -20.67 -3.30
C SER A 6 1.85 -19.67 -3.59
N ILE A 7 2.21 -18.38 -3.52
CA ILE A 7 1.52 -17.21 -4.08
C ILE A 7 2.53 -16.45 -4.94
N VAL A 8 2.12 -16.00 -6.12
CA VAL A 8 2.94 -15.20 -7.05
C VAL A 8 2.45 -13.77 -7.06
N VAL A 9 3.33 -12.80 -6.77
CA VAL A 9 3.06 -11.35 -6.81
C VAL A 9 3.77 -10.78 -8.04
N ILE A 10 3.01 -10.11 -8.92
CA ILE A 10 3.56 -9.40 -10.08
C ILE A 10 3.31 -7.90 -9.88
N ALA A 11 4.39 -7.13 -9.73
CA ALA A 11 4.35 -5.67 -9.68
C ALA A 11 4.67 -5.10 -11.07
N LEU A 12 3.78 -4.25 -11.59
CA LEU A 12 4.00 -3.51 -12.85
C LEU A 12 4.36 -2.06 -12.51
N ALA A 13 5.61 -1.67 -12.78
CA ALA A 13 6.07 -0.30 -12.64
C ALA A 13 5.91 0.46 -13.98
N ALA A 14 5.08 1.51 -13.98
CA ALA A 14 5.01 2.44 -15.09
C ALA A 14 6.08 3.52 -14.93
N GLY A 15 7.15 3.47 -15.73
CA GLY A 15 8.16 4.51 -15.80
C GLY A 15 7.68 5.69 -16.63
N LEU A 16 7.65 6.89 -16.04
CA LEU A 16 7.48 8.15 -16.77
C LEU A 16 8.79 8.94 -16.82
N MET A 17 9.04 9.44 -18.03
CA MET A 17 10.26 10.03 -18.54
C MET A 17 10.60 11.38 -17.89
N TRP A 18 11.90 11.61 -17.67
CA TRP A 18 12.48 12.90 -17.32
C TRP A 18 12.44 13.84 -18.53
N SER A 19 11.92 15.06 -18.35
CA SER A 19 12.11 16.18 -19.29
C SER A 19 12.72 17.37 -18.54
N CYS A 20 13.96 17.70 -18.92
CA CYS A 20 14.73 18.84 -18.43
C CYS A 20 14.29 20.15 -19.10
N GLY A 21 14.12 21.19 -18.28
CA GLY A 21 14.88 22.44 -18.36
C GLY A 21 14.66 23.38 -19.55
N GLY A 22 14.09 24.56 -19.27
CA GLY A 22 14.13 25.73 -20.16
C GLY A 22 13.54 26.99 -19.52
N GLU A 23 14.41 27.88 -19.06
CA GLU A 23 14.12 29.16 -18.40
C GLU A 23 13.55 30.21 -19.38
N ARG A 24 12.57 31.04 -18.93
CA ARG A 24 12.31 32.38 -19.49
C ARG A 24 11.83 33.40 -18.43
N VAL A 25 12.76 34.29 -18.06
CA VAL A 25 12.70 35.76 -17.98
C VAL A 25 11.49 36.44 -17.31
N THR A 26 11.75 36.95 -16.11
CA THR A 26 11.51 38.30 -15.54
C THR A 26 10.49 39.26 -16.18
N GLN A 27 9.61 39.88 -15.37
CA GLN A 27 9.72 41.30 -14.95
C GLN A 27 8.52 41.79 -14.07
N SER A 28 8.88 42.43 -12.94
CA SER A 28 8.26 43.51 -12.12
C SER A 28 6.76 43.47 -11.74
N GLU A 29 6.33 43.80 -10.52
CA GLU A 29 6.58 45.04 -9.76
C GLU A 29 6.60 44.87 -8.23
N ILE A 30 7.13 45.92 -7.60
CA ILE A 30 7.64 46.03 -6.24
C ILE A 30 6.51 46.52 -5.33
N GLY A 31 6.26 45.81 -4.22
CA GLY A 31 5.34 46.22 -3.15
C GLY A 31 5.92 45.81 -1.80
N THR A 32 6.30 46.81 -1.04
CA THR A 32 7.12 46.81 0.18
C THR A 32 6.48 46.11 1.38
N GLU A 33 7.29 45.28 2.05
CA GLU A 33 7.35 44.94 3.48
C GLU A 33 6.14 44.30 4.21
N GLU A 34 6.42 43.08 4.71
CA GLU A 34 6.24 42.68 6.11
C GLU A 34 4.82 42.32 6.59
N GLN A 35 4.38 41.11 6.23
CA GLN A 35 3.68 40.24 7.17
C GLN A 35 4.41 38.90 7.33
N ILE A 36 5.40 38.95 8.22
CA ILE A 36 5.76 37.96 9.23
C ILE A 36 5.03 36.60 9.08
N GLY A 37 5.78 35.63 8.53
CA GLY A 37 6.12 34.45 9.33
C GLY A 37 5.10 33.32 9.46
N ARG A 38 4.39 32.94 8.39
CA ARG A 38 3.86 31.58 8.29
C ARG A 38 4.59 30.83 7.18
N PRO A 39 5.46 29.86 7.48
CA PRO A 39 5.96 28.98 6.44
C PRO A 39 4.76 28.22 5.87
N LEU A 40 4.37 28.59 4.64
CA LEU A 40 3.48 27.82 3.76
C LEU A 40 4.01 26.40 3.50
N SER A 41 5.22 26.08 3.95
CA SER A 41 5.84 24.76 3.93
C SER A 41 5.16 23.73 4.84
N LYS A 42 4.19 24.12 5.67
CA LYS A 42 3.49 23.19 6.60
C LYS A 42 2.03 22.91 6.23
N LEU A 43 1.65 23.16 4.98
CA LEU A 43 0.61 22.38 4.32
C LEU A 43 1.30 21.25 3.56
N VAL A 44 1.96 20.37 4.32
CA VAL A 44 2.26 19.04 3.81
C VAL A 44 0.90 18.43 3.57
N ALA A 45 0.57 18.22 2.31
CA ALA A 45 -0.53 17.41 1.88
C ALA A 45 -0.52 16.12 2.70
N HIS A 46 -1.38 16.05 3.71
CA HIS A 46 -1.91 14.77 4.19
C HIS A 46 -2.92 14.32 3.14
N GLU A 47 -2.44 14.10 1.92
CA GLU A 47 -3.11 13.20 1.01
C GLU A 47 -2.72 11.83 1.52
N ASP A 48 -3.72 11.07 1.98
CA ASP A 48 -3.71 9.62 2.11
C ASP A 48 -3.37 9.01 0.74
N ALA A 49 -2.14 9.22 0.30
CA ALA A 49 -1.64 8.72 -0.96
C ALA A 49 -1.54 7.21 -0.78
N VAL A 50 -2.46 6.49 -1.42
CA VAL A 50 -2.31 5.05 -1.63
C VAL A 50 -0.93 4.83 -2.22
N GLN A 51 -0.04 4.21 -1.44
CA GLN A 51 1.36 4.01 -1.85
C GLN A 51 1.52 2.72 -2.65
N ALA A 52 0.63 1.73 -2.42
CA ALA A 52 0.58 0.49 -3.18
C ALA A 52 -0.84 -0.10 -3.26
N THR A 53 -1.17 -0.71 -4.39
CA THR A 53 -2.36 -1.57 -4.56
C THR A 53 -1.91 -3.01 -4.72
N ILE A 54 -2.31 -3.88 -3.79
CA ILE A 54 -1.89 -5.28 -3.75
C ILE A 54 -3.02 -6.18 -4.23
N GLY A 55 -2.75 -6.93 -5.31
CA GLY A 55 -3.62 -8.01 -5.76
C GLY A 55 -3.40 -9.27 -4.93
N VAL A 56 -4.46 -9.77 -4.30
CA VAL A 56 -4.43 -10.99 -3.50
C VAL A 56 -5.38 -12.02 -4.09
N THR A 57 -4.91 -13.27 -4.11
CA THR A 57 -5.71 -14.42 -4.50
C THR A 57 -5.59 -15.50 -3.43
N VAL A 58 -6.72 -15.92 -2.86
CA VAL A 58 -6.80 -16.95 -1.82
C VAL A 58 -7.40 -18.23 -2.40
N HIS A 59 -6.63 -19.32 -2.32
CA HIS A 59 -7.08 -20.66 -2.67
C HIS A 59 -6.87 -21.61 -1.48
N GLN A 60 -7.82 -22.53 -1.29
CA GLN A 60 -7.71 -23.67 -0.39
C GLN A 60 -7.81 -24.94 -1.22
N ASP A 61 -6.76 -25.77 -1.17
CA ASP A 61 -6.66 -27.02 -1.92
C ASP A 61 -6.99 -26.86 -3.42
N GLY A 62 -6.54 -25.76 -4.03
CA GLY A 62 -6.76 -25.43 -5.44
C GLY A 62 -8.14 -24.82 -5.75
N THR A 63 -9.02 -24.70 -4.76
CA THR A 63 -10.34 -24.07 -4.90
C THR A 63 -10.29 -22.61 -4.43
N PRO A 64 -10.83 -21.64 -5.18
CA PRO A 64 -10.88 -20.25 -4.74
C PRO A 64 -11.74 -20.11 -3.48
N VAL A 65 -11.28 -19.30 -2.52
CA VAL A 65 -12.02 -19.04 -1.29
C VAL A 65 -12.72 -17.69 -1.39
N SER A 66 -14.04 -17.72 -1.55
CA SER A 66 -14.89 -16.52 -1.57
C SER A 66 -15.24 -16.05 -0.15
N GLY A 67 -15.34 -14.72 0.04
CA GLY A 67 -15.74 -14.12 1.31
C GLY A 67 -14.68 -14.17 2.41
N ALA A 68 -13.44 -14.55 2.10
CA ALA A 68 -12.33 -14.49 3.05
C ALA A 68 -11.89 -13.04 3.25
N THR A 69 -11.67 -12.65 4.51
CA THR A 69 -11.05 -11.36 4.84
C THR A 69 -9.54 -11.53 4.83
N VAL A 70 -8.87 -10.79 3.96
CA VAL A 70 -7.41 -10.68 3.92
C VAL A 70 -7.01 -9.38 4.59
N GLU A 71 -6.06 -9.45 5.53
CA GLU A 71 -5.56 -8.30 6.27
C GLU A 71 -4.05 -8.20 6.15
N PHE A 72 -3.53 -6.98 6.08
CA PHE A 72 -2.10 -6.68 6.04
C PHE A 72 -1.66 -5.85 7.25
N SER A 73 -0.44 -6.13 7.70
CA SER A 73 0.26 -5.35 8.72
C SER A 73 1.70 -5.14 8.29
N ARG A 74 2.28 -3.99 8.65
CA ARG A 74 3.70 -3.75 8.45
C ARG A 74 4.51 -4.59 9.45
N SER A 75 5.49 -5.33 8.96
CA SER A 75 6.37 -6.14 9.81
C SER A 75 7.49 -5.28 10.38
N ILE A 76 7.34 -4.85 11.63
CA ILE A 76 8.34 -4.07 12.36
C ILE A 76 8.89 -4.93 13.52
N ALA A 77 10.22 -5.09 13.57
CA ALA A 77 10.86 -5.91 14.58
C ALA A 77 10.56 -5.41 16.00
N GLY A 78 10.16 -6.33 16.87
CA GLY A 78 9.81 -6.01 18.27
C GLY A 78 8.45 -5.33 18.45
N GLN A 79 7.67 -5.15 17.38
CA GLN A 79 6.31 -4.60 17.47
C GLN A 79 5.27 -5.69 17.20
N ALA A 80 4.15 -5.61 17.91
CA ALA A 80 2.99 -6.44 17.62
C ALA A 80 2.38 -6.01 16.28
N PRO A 81 1.86 -6.95 15.47
CA PRO A 81 1.21 -6.62 14.22
C PRO A 81 -0.04 -5.76 14.44
N ALA A 82 -0.12 -4.63 13.75
CA ALA A 82 -1.32 -3.82 13.59
C ALA A 82 -1.89 -4.04 12.18
N TYR A 83 -3.02 -4.74 12.08
CA TYR A 83 -3.66 -5.03 10.81
C TYR A 83 -4.53 -3.85 10.38
N GLU A 84 -3.95 -2.94 9.62
CA GLU A 84 -4.54 -1.64 9.28
C GLU A 84 -5.24 -1.63 7.91
N TRP A 85 -4.89 -2.58 7.04
CA TRP A 85 -5.45 -2.69 5.69
C TRP A 85 -6.12 -4.04 5.51
N SER A 86 -7.26 -4.04 4.83
CA SER A 86 -7.98 -5.28 4.56
C SER A 86 -8.76 -5.24 3.25
N GLY A 87 -9.10 -6.43 2.75
CA GLY A 87 -9.99 -6.63 1.61
C GLY A 87 -10.70 -7.97 1.74
N THR A 88 -11.90 -8.07 1.17
CA THR A 88 -12.67 -9.32 1.14
C THR A 88 -12.59 -9.94 -0.25
N THR A 89 -12.38 -11.24 -0.33
CA THR A 89 -12.29 -11.96 -1.60
C THR A 89 -13.64 -12.13 -2.28
N ASP A 90 -13.64 -12.00 -3.61
CA ASP A 90 -14.79 -12.26 -4.49
C ASP A 90 -14.99 -13.77 -4.75
N GLU A 91 -15.96 -14.10 -5.62
CA GLU A 91 -16.26 -15.49 -6.04
C GLU A 91 -15.07 -16.23 -6.66
N LYS A 92 -14.06 -15.51 -7.16
CA LYS A 92 -12.83 -16.06 -7.73
C LYS A 92 -11.69 -16.11 -6.71
N GLY A 93 -11.97 -15.82 -5.44
CA GLY A 93 -11.00 -15.77 -4.37
C GLY A 93 -10.06 -14.57 -4.45
N GLN A 94 -10.44 -13.49 -5.15
CA GLN A 94 -9.58 -12.34 -5.43
C GLN A 94 -10.01 -11.09 -4.69
N THR A 95 -9.04 -10.26 -4.27
CA THR A 95 -9.30 -8.93 -3.72
C THR A 95 -8.15 -7.98 -4.01
N LEU A 96 -8.43 -6.68 -3.97
CA LEU A 96 -7.43 -5.62 -4.02
C LEU A 96 -7.36 -4.95 -2.65
N VAL A 97 -6.15 -4.82 -2.12
CA VAL A 97 -5.90 -4.11 -0.85
C VAL A 97 -5.05 -2.90 -1.13
N GLU A 98 -5.56 -1.72 -0.80
CA GLU A 98 -4.84 -0.45 -0.89
C GLU A 98 -4.09 -0.21 0.42
N ILE A 99 -2.77 -0.07 0.31
CA ILE A 99 -1.89 0.17 1.45
C ILE A 99 -1.40 1.61 1.37
N ALA A 100 -1.75 2.40 2.38
CA ALA A 100 -1.34 3.81 2.52
C ALA A 100 0.07 3.96 3.13
N SER A 101 0.72 2.85 3.49
CA SER A 101 2.09 2.81 4.01
C SER A 101 3.09 2.46 2.90
N GLY A 102 4.27 3.06 2.97
CA GLY A 102 5.31 2.88 1.96
C GLY A 102 6.05 1.55 2.01
N ASN A 103 7.15 1.52 1.28
CA ASN A 103 7.93 0.32 1.03
C ASN A 103 8.40 -0.39 2.31
N GLY A 104 8.57 -1.70 2.22
CA GLY A 104 9.10 -2.54 3.30
C GLY A 104 8.54 -3.95 3.30
N TYR A 105 8.72 -4.61 4.45
CA TYR A 105 8.20 -5.95 4.68
C TYR A 105 6.86 -5.90 5.40
N TYR A 106 5.96 -6.75 4.93
CA TYR A 106 4.61 -6.90 5.46
C TYR A 106 4.35 -8.34 5.83
N GLN A 107 3.33 -8.51 6.66
CA GLN A 107 2.69 -9.78 6.91
C GLN A 107 1.22 -9.68 6.54
N ALA A 108 0.68 -10.78 6.06
CA ALA A 108 -0.73 -10.90 5.72
C ALA A 108 -1.33 -12.08 6.48
N ARG A 109 -2.63 -12.00 6.75
CA ARG A 109 -3.43 -13.16 7.16
C ARG A 109 -4.72 -13.19 6.38
N ALA A 110 -5.25 -14.39 6.18
CA ALA A 110 -6.58 -14.61 5.64
C ALA A 110 -7.43 -15.30 6.70
N SER A 111 -8.65 -14.82 6.90
CA SER A 111 -9.62 -15.42 7.80
C SER A 111 -10.96 -15.63 7.10
N GLN A 112 -11.69 -16.65 7.55
CA GLN A 112 -13.05 -16.94 7.12
C GLN A 112 -13.89 -17.22 8.36
N ASP A 113 -15.01 -16.52 8.50
CA ASP A 113 -15.90 -16.61 9.67
C ASP A 113 -15.15 -16.44 11.01
N GLY A 114 -14.15 -15.57 11.03
CA GLY A 114 -13.31 -15.29 12.20
C GLY A 114 -12.22 -16.33 12.50
N VAL A 115 -12.08 -17.37 11.67
CA VAL A 115 -11.03 -18.39 11.79
C VAL A 115 -9.91 -18.08 10.81
N GLU A 116 -8.66 -18.00 11.29
CA GLU A 116 -7.50 -17.87 10.40
C GLU A 116 -7.33 -19.15 9.56
N ILE A 117 -7.34 -18.98 8.24
CA ILE A 117 -7.15 -20.05 7.26
C ILE A 117 -5.75 -20.01 6.62
N GLY A 118 -5.00 -18.94 6.85
CA GLY A 118 -3.61 -18.82 6.41
C GLY A 118 -2.95 -17.53 6.88
N SER A 119 -1.63 -17.57 7.01
CA SER A 119 -0.79 -16.41 7.31
C SER A 119 0.52 -16.46 6.54
N TRP A 120 1.02 -15.28 6.19
CA TRP A 120 2.22 -15.08 5.40
C TRP A 120 3.03 -13.93 5.99
N SER A 121 4.35 -14.08 6.03
CA SER A 121 5.27 -13.08 6.56
C SER A 121 6.33 -12.73 5.53
N SER A 122 7.03 -11.60 5.75
CA SER A 122 8.15 -11.17 4.92
C SER A 122 7.77 -10.91 3.47
N ILE A 123 6.56 -10.39 3.23
CA ILE A 123 6.08 -9.96 1.91
C ILE A 123 6.75 -8.62 1.58
N PRO A 124 7.64 -8.54 0.59
CA PRO A 124 8.25 -7.28 0.20
C PRO A 124 7.26 -6.47 -0.66
N ILE A 125 7.03 -5.22 -0.27
CA ILE A 125 6.27 -4.23 -1.05
C ILE A 125 7.22 -3.06 -1.34
N ASN A 126 7.35 -2.69 -2.62
CA ASN A 126 8.30 -1.68 -3.11
C ASN A 126 7.61 -0.69 -4.06
#